data_AF-X1MTG4-F1
#
_entry.id   AF-X1MTG4-F1
#
_cell.length_a   1.000
_cell.length_b   1.000
_cell.length_c   1.000
_cell.angle_alpha   90.00
_cell.angle_beta   90.00
_cell.angle_gamma   90.00
#
_symmetry.space_group_name_H-M   'P 1'
#
loop_
_entity.id
_entity.type
_entity.pdbx_description
1 polymer ?
#
loop_
_entity_poly.entity_id
_entity_poly.type
_entity_poly.pdbx_seq_one_letter_code
_entity_poly.pdbx_strand_id
1 'polypeptide(L)'
;MRGKELLAALLLGAGLCFMPTLGHGEVKEELLYIPTPLIHFFLSQARIDYIMQNPTIFLDIQFFYDPGGKFEEFFPEGIDTKDKIFVSVEDNRDVFSRRSRKTLLKIFKKALESIYSFVEPWSVTTDMDTDIVAQFCTKDGTPLGYFYQGKYHLWGE
;
A
#
# COMPACT_ATOMS: atom_id res chain seq x y z
N MET A 1 54.40 -5.28 -41.66
CA MET A 1 52.94 -5.31 -41.43
C MET A 1 52.50 -6.02 -40.14
N ARG A 2 53.35 -6.84 -39.49
CA ARG A 2 53.02 -7.59 -38.25
C ARG A 2 52.86 -6.77 -36.96
N GLY A 3 53.37 -5.53 -36.91
CA GLY A 3 53.29 -4.69 -35.70
C GLY A 3 51.91 -4.05 -35.45
N LYS A 4 51.10 -3.89 -36.50
CA LYS A 4 49.77 -3.25 -36.40
C LYS A 4 48.69 -4.22 -35.90
N GLU A 5 48.86 -5.53 -36.15
CA GLU A 5 47.93 -6.58 -35.70
C GLU A 5 48.07 -6.86 -34.20
N LEU A 6 49.29 -6.78 -33.65
CA LEU A 6 49.53 -6.94 -32.21
C LEU A 6 48.94 -5.79 -31.38
N LEU A 7 48.94 -4.57 -31.91
CA LEU A 7 48.38 -3.40 -31.22
C LEU A 7 46.84 -3.46 -31.16
N ALA A 8 46.20 -3.96 -32.22
CA ALA A 8 44.75 -4.15 -32.26
C ALA A 8 44.28 -5.23 -31.26
N ALA A 9 45.05 -6.32 -31.11
CA ALA A 9 44.75 -7.37 -30.13
C ALA A 9 44.89 -6.89 -28.67
N LEU A 10 45.87 -6.05 -28.37
CA LEU A 10 46.07 -5.46 -27.04
C LEU A 10 44.98 -4.45 -26.67
N LEU A 11 44.50 -3.66 -27.63
CA LEU A 11 43.39 -2.72 -27.43
C LEU A 11 42.05 -3.43 -27.25
N LEU A 12 41.80 -4.55 -27.94
CA LEU A 12 40.61 -5.38 -27.75
C LEU A 12 40.63 -6.12 -26.39
N GLY A 13 41.80 -6.55 -25.92
CA GLY A 13 41.96 -7.17 -24.60
C GLY A 13 41.71 -6.20 -23.45
N ALA A 14 42.17 -4.95 -23.56
CA ALA A 14 41.96 -3.93 -22.54
C ALA A 14 40.50 -3.42 -22.49
N GLY A 15 39.78 -3.42 -23.61
CA GLY A 15 38.36 -3.03 -23.66
C GLY A 15 37.42 -4.02 -22.97
N LEU A 16 37.77 -5.31 -22.95
CA LEU A 16 36.97 -6.35 -22.28
C LEU A 16 37.20 -6.43 -20.76
N CYS A 17 38.27 -5.85 -20.23
CA CYS A 17 38.49 -5.73 -18.79
C CYS A 17 37.73 -4.55 -18.14
N PHE A 18 37.10 -3.69 -18.95
CA PHE A 18 36.23 -2.60 -18.52
C PHE A 18 34.77 -2.80 -18.95
N MET A 19 34.32 -4.06 -19.08
CA MET A 19 32.92 -4.31 -18.77
C MET A 19 32.77 -3.92 -17.30
N PRO A 20 32.01 -2.86 -16.93
CA PRO A 20 31.54 -2.79 -15.57
C PRO A 20 30.81 -4.11 -15.40
N THR A 21 31.34 -4.96 -14.53
CA THR A 21 30.50 -5.99 -13.95
C THR A 21 29.22 -5.25 -13.60
N LEU A 22 28.09 -5.70 -14.15
CA LEU A 22 26.80 -5.46 -13.53
C LEU A 22 26.90 -6.13 -12.16
N GLY A 23 27.65 -5.51 -11.25
CA GLY A 23 27.36 -5.58 -9.86
C GLY A 23 25.93 -5.11 -9.82
N HIS A 24 25.03 -6.05 -9.57
CA HIS A 24 23.94 -5.79 -8.67
C HIS A 24 24.57 -5.20 -7.40
N GLY A 25 24.99 -3.93 -7.47
CA GLY A 25 24.85 -3.05 -6.34
C GLY A 25 23.36 -3.07 -6.16
N GLU A 26 22.91 -3.87 -5.19
CA GLU A 26 21.68 -3.59 -4.48
C GLU A 26 21.74 -2.09 -4.24
N VAL A 27 21.02 -1.34 -5.06
CA VAL A 27 20.61 0.00 -4.70
C VAL A 27 19.82 -0.30 -3.45
N LYS A 28 20.46 -0.12 -2.29
CA LYS A 28 19.72 0.06 -1.06
C LYS A 28 18.77 1.18 -1.43
N GLU A 29 17.51 0.84 -1.65
CA GLU A 29 16.42 1.78 -1.57
C GLU A 29 16.60 2.42 -0.20
N GLU A 30 17.35 3.52 -0.17
CA GLU A 30 17.26 4.46 0.91
C GLU A 30 15.79 4.77 0.98
N LEU A 31 15.15 4.34 2.07
CA LEU A 31 13.78 4.66 2.44
C LEU A 31 13.60 6.15 2.20
N LEU A 32 13.06 6.46 1.02
CA LEU A 32 13.02 7.80 0.51
C LEU A 32 12.01 8.48 1.43
N TYR A 33 12.46 9.48 2.19
CA TYR A 33 11.52 10.29 2.96
C TYR A 33 10.57 10.94 1.96
N ILE A 34 9.37 10.40 1.83
CA ILE A 34 8.32 10.95 0.97
C ILE A 34 7.66 12.07 1.79
N PRO A 35 7.69 13.33 1.33
CA PRO A 35 7.01 14.40 2.02
C PRO A 35 5.52 14.10 2.17
N THR A 36 4.93 14.40 3.34
CA THR A 36 3.51 14.17 3.61
C THR A 36 2.55 14.69 2.51
N PRO A 37 2.75 15.88 1.91
CA PRO A 37 1.91 16.33 0.80
C PRO A 37 1.92 15.39 -0.42
N LEU A 38 3.06 14.76 -0.69
CA LEU A 38 3.21 13.82 -1.80
C LEU A 38 2.53 12.48 -1.49
N ILE A 39 2.58 11.99 -0.24
CA ILE A 39 1.80 10.82 0.20
C ILE A 39 0.30 11.09 -0.02
N HIS A 40 -0.21 12.25 0.39
CA HIS A 40 -1.62 12.61 0.18
C HIS A 40 -2.01 12.65 -1.30
N PHE A 41 -1.13 13.14 -2.16
CA PHE A 41 -1.35 13.13 -3.61
C PHE A 41 -1.49 11.69 -4.14
N PHE A 42 -0.57 10.79 -3.77
CA PHE A 42 -0.61 9.40 -4.21
C PHE A 42 -1.83 8.64 -3.68
N LEU A 43 -2.18 8.83 -2.41
CA LEU A 43 -3.40 8.25 -1.84
C LEU A 43 -4.67 8.75 -2.55
N SER A 44 -4.69 10.02 -2.96
CA SER A 44 -5.79 10.57 -3.76
C SER A 44 -5.87 9.92 -5.14
N GLN A 45 -4.72 9.69 -5.78
CA GLN A 45 -4.67 9.02 -7.08
C GLN A 45 -5.11 7.55 -6.97
N ALA A 46 -4.62 6.82 -5.95
CA ALA A 46 -5.03 5.44 -5.66
C ALA A 46 -6.55 5.34 -5.45
N ARG A 47 -7.17 6.31 -4.77
CA ARG A 47 -8.63 6.40 -4.61
C ARG A 47 -9.35 6.56 -5.94
N ILE A 48 -8.88 7.49 -6.78
CA ILE A 48 -9.47 7.72 -8.09
C ILE A 48 -9.39 6.45 -8.93
N ASP A 49 -8.22 5.81 -8.96
CA ASP A 49 -7.99 4.60 -9.74
C ASP A 49 -8.90 3.45 -9.26
N TYR A 50 -9.04 3.29 -7.93
CA TYR A 50 -9.97 2.31 -7.35
C TYR A 50 -11.41 2.58 -7.81
N ILE A 51 -11.91 3.81 -7.69
CA ILE A 51 -13.27 4.19 -8.08
C ILE A 51 -13.50 3.95 -9.57
N MET A 52 -12.53 4.31 -10.41
CA MET A 52 -12.62 4.15 -11.86
C MET A 52 -12.68 2.68 -12.28
N GLN A 53 -11.95 1.79 -11.60
CA GLN A 53 -12.02 0.35 -11.86
C GLN A 53 -13.22 -0.34 -11.20
N ASN A 54 -13.82 0.28 -10.17
CA ASN A 54 -14.91 -0.29 -9.37
C ASN A 54 -16.16 0.61 -9.28
N PRO A 55 -16.69 1.14 -10.39
CA PRO A 55 -17.70 2.20 -10.38
C PRO A 55 -19.06 1.77 -9.82
N THR A 56 -19.31 0.47 -9.70
CA THR A 56 -20.59 -0.09 -9.24
C THR A 56 -20.51 -0.66 -7.82
N ILE A 57 -19.36 -0.57 -7.15
CA ILE A 57 -19.19 -1.06 -5.79
C ILE A 57 -19.88 -0.10 -4.80
N PHE A 58 -20.52 -0.68 -3.78
CA PHE A 58 -21.27 0.05 -2.74
C PHE A 58 -20.40 0.47 -1.56
N LEU A 59 -19.10 0.64 -1.81
CA LEU A 59 -18.12 1.01 -0.80
C LEU A 59 -17.65 2.42 -1.11
N ASP A 60 -17.77 3.33 -0.15
CA ASP A 60 -16.99 4.57 -0.16
C ASP A 60 -15.66 4.32 0.54
N ILE A 61 -14.57 4.64 -0.16
CA ILE A 61 -13.20 4.40 0.31
C ILE A 61 -12.52 5.75 0.49
N GLN A 62 -11.95 5.96 1.67
CA GLN A 62 -11.14 7.13 1.99
C GLN A 62 -9.77 6.67 2.50
N PHE A 63 -8.73 7.42 2.13
CA PHE A 63 -7.35 7.18 2.56
C PHE A 63 -6.81 8.40 3.29
N PHE A 64 -6.16 8.16 4.42
CA PHE A 64 -5.55 9.20 5.22
C PHE A 64 -4.17 8.74 5.69
N TYR A 65 -3.13 9.53 5.42
CA TYR A 65 -1.87 9.33 6.12
C TYR A 65 -1.94 10.01 7.50
N ASP A 66 -1.53 9.30 8.54
CA ASP A 66 -1.64 9.73 9.92
C ASP A 66 -0.28 9.88 10.62
N PRO A 67 0.41 11.00 10.45
CA PRO A 67 1.70 11.21 11.11
C PRO A 67 1.59 11.36 12.64
N GLY A 68 0.37 11.57 13.15
CA GLY A 68 0.14 11.98 14.54
C GLY A 68 -0.57 10.96 15.42
N GLY A 69 -1.04 9.84 14.87
CA GLY A 69 -1.88 8.90 15.60
C GLY A 69 -3.27 9.47 15.91
N LYS A 70 -3.77 10.42 15.11
CA LYS A 70 -5.05 11.09 15.42
C LYS A 70 -6.25 10.17 15.18
N PHE A 71 -6.10 9.10 14.41
CA PHE A 71 -7.20 8.19 14.11
C PHE A 71 -7.34 7.04 15.12
N GLU A 72 -6.50 6.95 16.16
CA GLU A 72 -6.62 5.95 17.22
C GLU A 72 -8.02 5.97 17.87
N GLU A 73 -8.68 7.14 17.93
CA GLU A 73 -10.03 7.30 18.48
C GLU A 73 -11.12 6.51 17.73
N PHE A 74 -10.86 6.11 16.48
CA PHE A 74 -11.78 5.29 15.68
C PHE A 74 -11.61 3.79 15.92
N PHE A 75 -10.69 3.38 16.80
CA PHE A 75 -10.35 1.98 17.04
C PHE A 75 -10.52 1.60 18.53
N PRO A 76 -10.56 0.29 18.84
CA PRO A 76 -10.42 -0.16 20.23
C PRO A 76 -9.06 0.26 20.82
N GLU A 77 -8.97 0.25 22.15
CA GLU A 77 -7.74 0.64 22.85
C GLU A 77 -6.53 -0.21 22.42
N GLY A 78 -5.38 0.44 22.22
CA GLY A 78 -4.11 -0.22 21.89
C GLY A 78 -3.81 -0.38 20.39
N ILE A 79 -4.61 0.21 19.52
CA ILE A 79 -4.33 0.29 18.08
C ILE A 79 -3.52 1.56 17.80
N ASP A 80 -2.31 1.39 17.28
CA ASP A 80 -1.41 2.49 16.88
C ASP A 80 -1.65 2.85 15.42
N THR A 81 -2.12 4.07 15.16
CA THR A 81 -2.32 4.58 13.79
C THR A 81 -1.20 5.50 13.33
N LYS A 82 -0.22 5.80 14.20
CA LYS A 82 0.83 6.76 13.90
C LYS A 82 1.75 6.25 12.79
N ASP A 83 2.06 7.17 11.88
CA ASP A 83 2.87 6.97 10.68
C ASP A 83 2.30 5.88 9.75
N LYS A 84 0.99 5.63 9.81
CA LYS A 84 0.28 4.64 8.98
C LYS A 84 -0.70 5.30 8.03
N ILE A 85 -1.13 4.54 7.04
CA ILE A 85 -2.26 4.87 6.18
C ILE A 85 -3.52 4.27 6.81
N PHE A 86 -4.40 5.15 7.27
CA PHE A 86 -5.75 4.81 7.66
C PHE A 86 -6.65 4.70 6.42
N VAL A 87 -7.27 3.53 6.25
CA VAL A 87 -8.27 3.26 5.22
C VAL A 87 -9.66 3.16 5.86
N SER A 88 -10.53 4.11 5.54
CA SER A 88 -11.94 4.02 5.91
C SER A 88 -12.72 3.38 4.77
N VAL A 89 -13.41 2.28 5.08
CA VAL A 89 -14.27 1.53 4.17
C VAL A 89 -15.70 1.67 4.68
N GLU A 90 -16.56 2.38 3.95
CA GLU A 90 -17.95 2.60 4.33
C GLU A 90 -18.90 1.86 3.39
N ASP A 91 -19.81 1.05 3.94
CA ASP A 91 -20.94 0.49 3.19
C ASP A 91 -22.06 1.51 3.00
N ASN A 92 -22.05 2.19 1.84
CA ASN A 92 -22.99 3.28 1.56
C ASN A 92 -24.43 2.83 1.22
N ARG A 93 -24.69 1.52 1.16
CA ARG A 93 -26.02 0.94 0.91
C ARG A 93 -26.53 0.02 2.01
N ASP A 94 -25.78 -0.12 3.10
CA ASP A 94 -26.15 -0.98 4.22
C ASP A 94 -26.45 -2.44 3.80
N VAL A 95 -25.75 -2.91 2.76
CA VAL A 95 -25.90 -4.26 2.21
C VAL A 95 -25.25 -5.32 3.10
N PHE A 96 -24.26 -4.91 3.89
CA PHE A 96 -23.38 -5.80 4.65
C PHE A 96 -23.73 -5.93 6.12
N SER A 97 -24.44 -4.97 6.74
CA SER A 97 -24.88 -5.05 8.14
C SER A 97 -25.74 -6.27 8.45
N ARG A 98 -26.50 -6.75 7.46
CA ARG A 98 -27.39 -7.91 7.58
C ARG A 98 -26.72 -9.25 7.26
N ARG A 99 -25.43 -9.25 6.91
CA ARG A 99 -24.71 -10.46 6.54
C ARG A 99 -24.17 -11.18 7.77
N SER A 100 -23.92 -12.48 7.61
CA SER A 100 -23.25 -13.23 8.67
C SER A 100 -21.84 -12.69 8.93
N ARG A 101 -21.37 -12.78 10.17
CA ARG A 101 -19.99 -12.41 10.57
C ARG A 101 -18.91 -12.97 9.64
N LYS A 102 -19.01 -14.26 9.30
CA LYS A 102 -18.08 -14.93 8.37
C LYS A 102 -18.10 -14.31 6.97
N THR A 103 -19.29 -13.93 6.49
CA THR A 103 -19.45 -13.27 5.19
C THR A 103 -18.86 -11.86 5.22
N LEU A 104 -19.12 -11.12 6.29
CA LEU A 104 -18.61 -9.77 6.52
C LEU A 104 -17.07 -9.75 6.48
N LEU A 105 -16.44 -10.63 7.25
CA LEU A 105 -14.98 -10.75 7.31
C LEU A 105 -14.37 -11.08 5.93
N LYS A 106 -14.99 -12.01 5.19
CA LYS A 106 -14.54 -12.39 3.84
C LYS A 106 -14.62 -11.21 2.86
N ILE A 107 -15.70 -10.42 2.94
CA ILE A 107 -15.91 -9.27 2.08
C ILE A 107 -14.91 -8.17 2.42
N PHE A 108 -14.76 -7.86 3.71
CA PHE A 108 -13.82 -6.85 4.17
C PHE A 108 -12.39 -7.20 3.77
N LYS A 109 -11.96 -8.45 4.01
CA LYS A 109 -10.64 -8.93 3.56
C LYS A 109 -10.42 -8.74 2.07
N LYS A 110 -11.36 -9.22 1.24
CA LYS A 110 -11.25 -9.10 -0.22
C LYS A 110 -11.23 -7.63 -0.67
N ALA A 111 -12.04 -6.77 -0.04
CA ALA A 111 -12.08 -5.35 -0.35
C ALA A 111 -10.75 -4.68 -0.01
N LEU A 112 -10.20 -4.96 1.17
CA LEU A 112 -8.96 -4.34 1.63
C LEU A 112 -7.75 -4.82 0.81
N GLU A 113 -7.66 -6.11 0.49
CA GLU A 113 -6.63 -6.64 -0.43
C GLU A 113 -6.73 -5.98 -1.81
N SER A 114 -7.95 -5.80 -2.33
CA SER A 114 -8.17 -5.11 -3.59
C SER A 114 -7.84 -3.62 -3.50
N ILE A 115 -8.05 -2.97 -2.36
CA ILE A 115 -7.70 -1.56 -2.14
C ILE A 115 -6.17 -1.41 -2.09
N TYR A 116 -5.50 -2.30 -1.37
CA TYR A 116 -4.05 -2.29 -1.22
C TYR A 116 -3.33 -2.38 -2.56
N SER A 117 -3.84 -3.16 -3.52
CA SER A 117 -3.24 -3.23 -4.86
C SER A 117 -3.24 -1.90 -5.63
N PHE A 118 -4.04 -0.90 -5.22
CA PHE A 118 -3.99 0.46 -5.79
C PHE A 118 -3.04 1.39 -5.05
N VAL A 119 -2.70 1.08 -3.79
CA VAL A 119 -1.79 1.87 -2.96
C VAL A 119 -0.34 1.43 -3.17
N GLU A 120 -0.10 0.12 -3.24
CA GLU A 120 1.21 -0.52 -3.40
C GLU A 120 2.07 0.09 -4.54
N PRO A 121 1.54 0.35 -5.76
CA PRO A 121 2.35 0.87 -6.86
C PRO A 121 2.96 2.26 -6.64
N TRP A 122 2.47 3.02 -5.65
CA TRP A 122 2.94 4.38 -5.37
C TRP A 122 4.13 4.42 -4.42
N SER A 123 4.62 3.26 -3.96
CA SER A 123 5.73 3.15 -2.99
C SER A 123 5.52 3.96 -1.70
N VAL A 124 4.26 4.24 -1.35
CA VAL A 124 3.87 4.87 -0.07
C VAL A 124 3.71 3.84 1.05
N THR A 125 3.64 2.56 0.70
CA THR A 125 3.62 1.41 1.60
C THR A 125 4.74 0.45 1.22
N THR A 126 5.35 -0.16 2.23
CA THR A 126 6.29 -1.27 2.09
C THR A 126 5.61 -2.61 2.39
N ASP A 127 4.68 -2.61 3.35
CA ASP A 127 3.97 -3.81 3.78
C ASP A 127 2.57 -3.46 4.28
N MET A 128 1.57 -4.20 3.80
CA MET A 128 0.17 -3.97 4.17
C MET A 128 -0.04 -4.18 5.68
N ASP A 129 0.61 -5.17 6.29
CA ASP A 129 0.36 -5.55 7.67
C ASP A 129 0.92 -4.51 8.65
N THR A 130 2.00 -3.81 8.29
CA THR A 130 2.60 -2.75 9.13
C THR A 130 2.13 -1.34 8.82
N ASP A 131 1.82 -1.05 7.55
CA ASP A 131 1.64 0.33 7.09
C ASP A 131 0.15 0.71 6.94
N ILE A 132 -0.76 -0.28 6.93
CA ILE A 132 -2.19 -0.05 6.79
C ILE A 132 -2.91 -0.36 8.11
N VAL A 133 -3.77 0.57 8.51
CA VAL A 133 -4.85 0.31 9.47
C VAL A 133 -6.15 0.59 8.74
N ALA A 134 -7.14 -0.30 8.85
CA ALA A 134 -8.41 -0.08 8.17
C ALA A 134 -9.59 -0.25 9.11
N GLN A 135 -10.62 0.56 8.90
CA GLN A 135 -11.91 0.41 9.57
C GLN A 135 -12.97 0.12 8.52
N PHE A 136 -13.84 -0.84 8.81
CA PHE A 136 -15.04 -1.11 8.02
C PHE A 136 -16.28 -0.72 8.81
N CYS A 137 -17.10 0.16 8.26
CA CYS A 137 -18.30 0.66 8.91
C CYS A 137 -19.52 0.66 7.98
N THR A 138 -20.70 0.75 8.59
CA THR A 138 -21.96 1.07 7.90
C THR A 138 -22.01 2.56 7.54
N LYS A 139 -22.96 2.93 6.67
CA LYS A 139 -23.25 4.32 6.31
C LYS A 139 -23.46 5.28 7.48
N ASP A 140 -23.99 4.81 8.61
CA ASP A 140 -24.20 5.62 9.80
C ASP A 140 -22.95 5.72 10.70
N GLY A 141 -21.82 5.17 10.24
CA GLY A 141 -20.56 5.16 10.97
C GLY A 141 -20.44 4.05 12.01
N THR A 142 -21.41 3.13 12.10
CA THR A 142 -21.30 2.00 13.05
C THR A 142 -20.16 1.08 12.60
N PRO A 143 -19.15 0.83 13.45
CA PRO A 143 -18.03 0.00 13.08
C PRO A 143 -18.44 -1.48 13.03
N LEU A 144 -18.05 -2.15 11.96
CA LEU A 144 -18.32 -3.57 11.69
C LEU A 144 -17.07 -4.44 11.86
N GLY A 145 -15.89 -3.87 11.61
CA GLY A 145 -14.62 -4.55 11.78
C GLY A 145 -13.43 -3.64 11.52
N TYR A 146 -12.23 -4.13 11.80
CA TYR A 146 -10.99 -3.41 11.56
C TYR A 146 -9.84 -4.34 11.17
N PHE A 147 -8.82 -3.78 10.53
CA PHE A 147 -7.58 -4.44 10.17
C PHE A 147 -6.41 -3.76 10.87
N TYR A 148 -5.58 -4.55 11.53
CA TYR A 148 -4.39 -4.08 12.22
C TYR A 148 -3.36 -5.22 12.33
N GLN A 149 -2.08 -4.94 12.06
CA GLN A 149 -0.98 -5.90 12.19
C GLN A 149 -1.26 -7.24 11.47
N GLY A 150 -1.74 -7.16 10.22
CA GLY A 150 -2.02 -8.32 9.39
C GLY A 150 -3.26 -9.13 9.79
N LYS A 151 -4.02 -8.65 10.77
CA LYS A 151 -5.19 -9.36 11.31
C LYS A 151 -6.46 -8.59 11.03
N TYR A 152 -7.50 -9.34 10.70
CA TYR A 152 -8.85 -8.85 10.52
C TYR A 152 -9.66 -9.20 11.76
N HIS A 153 -10.35 -8.20 12.29
CA HIS A 153 -11.14 -8.28 13.51
C HIS A 153 -12.56 -7.84 13.22
N LEU A 154 -13.54 -8.54 13.80
CA LEU A 154 -14.92 -8.04 13.82
C LEU A 154 -15.11 -7.19 15.07
N TRP A 155 -15.96 -6.18 14.96
CA TRP A 155 -16.22 -5.30 16.10
C TRP A 155 -16.98 -6.04 17.21
N GLY A 156 -16.54 -5.88 18.46
CA GLY A 156 -17.17 -6.50 19.64
C GLY A 156 -16.84 -7.98 19.85
N GLU A 157 -15.73 -8.47 19.28
CA GLU A 157 -15.12 -9.75 19.65
C GLU A 157 -14.20 -9.66 20.88
#